data_AF-A0A1Q3HGT8-F1
#
_entry.id   AF-A0A1Q3HGT8-F1
#
_cell.length_a   1.000
_cell.length_b   1.000
_cell.length_c   1.000
_cell.angle_alpha   90.00
_cell.angle_beta   90.00
_cell.angle_gamma   90.00
#
_symmetry.space_group_name_H-M   'P 1'
#
loop_
_entity.id
_entity.type
_entity.pdbx_description
1 polymer ?
#
loop_
_entity_poly.entity_id
_entity_poly.type
_entity_poly.pdbx_seq_one_letter_code
_entity_poly.pdbx_strand_id
1 'polypeptide(L)'
;MLNFIAGTDQQEALARYREDSRSDAPPPVIAFFDTREEANAWLNHLSAPPSYGHVMIGDEYYEIWYSREDNVRELLRGYVMEYFLEDFDESKPLPSPAASFNTREEAMEWLASHPASPTALVAIAGEYHHAVYHKKFNRHTLHSLSRLREEREKRKAEQERQEDEEAESSED
;
A
#
# COMPACT_ATOMS: atom_id res chain seq x y z
N MET A 1 6.83 26.03 -6.82
CA MET A 1 6.98 24.68 -6.24
C MET A 1 8.39 24.43 -5.70
N LEU A 2 9.47 24.70 -6.46
CA LEU A 2 10.87 24.54 -5.98
C LEU A 2 11.27 25.43 -4.78
N ASN A 3 10.72 26.66 -4.69
CA ASN A 3 11.04 27.58 -3.59
C ASN A 3 10.44 27.18 -2.23
N PHE A 4 9.41 26.34 -2.18
CA PHE A 4 8.80 25.90 -0.92
C PHE A 4 9.65 24.81 -0.23
N ILE A 5 10.26 23.92 -1.01
CA ILE A 5 11.08 22.80 -0.50
C ILE A 5 12.45 23.31 -0.01
N ALA A 6 13.02 24.30 -0.70
CA ALA A 6 14.27 24.94 -0.27
C ALA A 6 14.10 25.84 0.97
N GLY A 7 12.90 26.39 1.21
CA GLY A 7 12.61 27.21 2.39
C GLY A 7 12.20 26.44 3.64
N THR A 8 11.91 25.13 3.52
CA THR A 8 11.41 24.29 4.62
C THR A 8 12.37 23.16 5.03
N ASP A 9 13.60 23.16 4.49
CA ASP A 9 14.63 22.15 4.74
C ASP A 9 14.18 20.70 4.40
N GLN A 10 13.25 20.57 3.46
CA GLN A 10 12.70 19.27 3.02
C GLN A 10 13.47 18.64 1.86
N GLN A 11 14.69 19.12 1.59
CA GLN A 11 15.52 18.64 0.48
C GLN A 11 15.97 17.19 0.69
N GLU A 12 16.30 16.79 1.94
CA GLU A 12 16.57 15.39 2.26
C GLU A 12 15.33 14.50 2.13
N ALA A 13 14.16 14.98 2.56
CA ALA A 13 12.91 14.23 2.44
C ALA A 13 12.52 14.00 0.97
N LEU A 14 12.74 15.01 0.12
CA LEU A 14 12.54 14.90 -1.33
C LEU A 14 13.58 13.99 -1.99
N ALA A 15 14.85 14.06 -1.56
CA ALA A 15 15.91 13.19 -2.07
C ALA A 15 15.63 11.72 -1.72
N ARG A 16 15.21 11.42 -0.48
CA ARG A 16 14.78 10.08 -0.06
C ARG A 16 13.55 9.62 -0.83
N TYR A 17 12.53 10.46 -0.98
CA TYR A 17 11.37 10.14 -1.81
C TYR A 17 11.76 9.77 -3.25
N ARG A 18 12.71 10.51 -3.85
CA ARG A 18 13.20 10.24 -5.21
C ARG A 18 14.02 8.95 -5.30
N GLU A 19 14.80 8.64 -4.28
CA GLU A 19 15.59 7.41 -4.22
C GLU A 19 14.69 6.18 -4.01
N ASP A 20 13.74 6.26 -3.09
CA ASP A 20 12.74 5.22 -2.86
C ASP A 20 11.85 5.01 -4.11
N SER A 21 11.40 6.09 -4.77
CA SER A 21 10.60 6.01 -6.01
C SER A 21 11.32 5.42 -7.22
N ARG A 22 12.66 5.31 -7.17
CA ARG A 22 13.50 4.73 -8.24
C ARG A 22 13.91 3.29 -7.92
N SER A 23 13.56 2.79 -6.75
CA SER A 23 13.82 1.42 -6.30
C SER A 23 12.52 0.63 -6.25
N ASP A 24 12.58 -0.70 -6.21
CA ASP A 24 11.44 -1.59 -5.91
C ASP A 24 10.93 -1.44 -4.45
N ALA A 25 11.13 -0.26 -3.85
CA ALA A 25 10.72 0.03 -2.49
C ALA A 25 9.21 0.22 -2.43
N PRO A 26 8.59 -0.19 -1.31
CA PRO A 26 7.19 0.06 -1.09
C PRO A 26 6.86 1.56 -1.09
N PRO A 27 5.63 1.93 -1.51
CA PRO A 27 5.14 3.28 -1.40
C PRO A 27 5.28 3.81 0.04
N PRO A 28 5.72 5.07 0.22
CA PRO A 28 5.96 5.61 1.54
C PRO A 28 4.65 5.76 2.33
N VAL A 29 4.65 5.24 3.55
CA VAL A 29 3.54 5.33 4.50
C VAL A 29 3.82 6.46 5.52
N ILE A 30 2.78 7.17 5.96
CA ILE A 30 2.91 8.27 6.93
C ILE A 30 2.48 7.90 8.35
N ALA A 31 1.65 6.86 8.51
CA ALA A 31 1.24 6.32 9.81
C ALA A 31 0.76 4.86 9.69
N PHE A 32 0.83 4.13 10.80
CA PHE A 32 0.35 2.75 10.96
C PHE A 32 -0.70 2.70 12.07
N PHE A 33 -1.74 1.92 11.84
CA PHE A 33 -2.84 1.67 12.77
C PHE A 33 -3.19 0.20 12.77
N ASP A 34 -3.71 -0.31 13.88
CA ASP A 34 -4.20 -1.69 13.91
C ASP A 34 -5.66 -1.74 13.46
N THR A 35 -6.41 -0.64 13.68
CA THR A 35 -7.85 -0.56 13.34
C THR A 35 -8.20 0.66 12.50
N ARG A 36 -9.35 0.55 11.82
CA ARG A 36 -9.93 1.62 11.00
C ARG A 36 -10.40 2.78 11.85
N GLU A 37 -10.92 2.49 13.03
CA GLU A 37 -11.40 3.45 14.01
C GLU A 37 -10.26 4.34 14.52
N GLU A 38 -9.10 3.75 14.84
CA GLU A 38 -7.90 4.48 15.23
C GLU A 38 -7.40 5.40 14.12
N ALA A 39 -7.34 4.87 12.89
CA ALA A 39 -6.89 5.65 11.73
C ALA A 39 -7.81 6.85 11.46
N ASN A 40 -9.13 6.65 11.50
CA ASN A 40 -10.12 7.72 11.34
C ASN A 40 -10.05 8.72 12.50
N ALA A 41 -9.91 8.26 13.73
CA ALA A 41 -9.73 9.14 14.87
C ALA A 41 -8.50 10.02 14.68
N TRP A 42 -7.35 9.43 14.33
CA TRP A 42 -6.13 10.16 14.03
C TRP A 42 -6.34 11.21 12.92
N LEU A 43 -6.93 10.82 11.79
CA LEU A 43 -7.16 11.72 10.65
C LEU A 43 -8.05 12.90 11.05
N ASN A 44 -9.08 12.67 11.86
CA ASN A 44 -10.00 13.71 12.32
C ASN A 44 -9.40 14.69 13.32
N HIS A 45 -8.34 14.30 14.04
CA HIS A 45 -7.63 15.19 14.96
C HIS A 45 -6.60 16.10 14.25
N LEU A 46 -6.28 15.84 12.98
CA LEU A 46 -5.36 16.69 12.23
C LEU A 46 -6.03 18.04 11.89
N SER A 47 -5.42 19.13 12.34
CA SER A 47 -5.88 20.49 12.02
C SER A 47 -5.71 20.85 10.54
N ALA A 48 -4.73 20.23 9.87
CA ALA A 48 -4.47 20.38 8.45
C ALA A 48 -3.99 19.02 7.88
N PRO A 49 -4.92 18.11 7.55
CA PRO A 49 -4.57 16.83 6.93
C PRO A 49 -3.79 17.04 5.62
N PRO A 50 -2.88 16.13 5.26
CA PRO A 50 -2.30 16.12 3.93
C PRO A 50 -3.41 15.90 2.89
N SER A 51 -3.29 16.52 1.71
CA SER A 51 -4.24 16.32 0.62
C SER A 51 -4.16 14.92 0.01
N TYR A 52 -3.00 14.26 0.14
CA TYR A 52 -2.75 12.90 -0.30
C TYR A 52 -1.63 12.27 0.55
N GLY A 53 -1.70 10.96 0.74
CA GLY A 53 -0.67 10.17 1.39
C GLY A 53 -1.19 8.79 1.78
N HIS A 54 -0.28 7.84 1.99
CA HIS A 54 -0.65 6.49 2.40
C HIS A 54 -0.56 6.30 3.91
N VAL A 55 -1.55 5.67 4.51
CA VAL A 55 -1.49 5.07 5.84
C VAL A 55 -1.64 3.56 5.71
N MET A 56 -1.20 2.82 6.72
CA MET A 56 -1.47 1.40 6.81
C MET A 56 -2.39 1.07 7.96
N ILE A 57 -3.37 0.21 7.69
CA ILE A 57 -4.29 -0.34 8.68
C ILE A 57 -4.11 -1.85 8.65
N GLY A 58 -3.55 -2.42 9.71
CA GLY A 58 -3.00 -3.78 9.68
C GLY A 58 -1.86 -3.87 8.65
N ASP A 59 -2.06 -4.72 7.63
CA ASP A 59 -1.14 -4.89 6.50
C ASP A 59 -1.66 -4.25 5.21
N GLU A 60 -2.72 -3.43 5.26
CA GLU A 60 -3.34 -2.86 4.06
C GLU A 60 -3.05 -1.38 3.89
N TYR A 61 -2.84 -0.97 2.64
CA TYR A 61 -2.68 0.44 2.30
C TYR A 61 -4.03 1.13 2.21
N TYR A 62 -4.06 2.35 2.74
CA TYR A 62 -5.16 3.29 2.60
C TYR A 62 -4.62 4.64 2.19
N GLU A 63 -5.33 5.30 1.29
CA GLU A 63 -5.03 6.66 0.82
C GLU A 63 -5.86 7.67 1.61
N ILE A 64 -5.22 8.75 2.01
CA ILE A 64 -5.92 9.90 2.57
C ILE A 64 -6.50 10.70 1.42
N TRP A 65 -7.81 10.90 1.47
CA TRP A 65 -8.52 11.87 0.67
C TRP A 65 -8.98 13.02 1.56
N TYR A 66 -8.54 14.25 1.25
CA TYR A 66 -8.96 15.44 1.99
C TYR A 66 -9.40 16.57 1.05
N SER A 67 -10.70 16.88 1.06
CA SER A 67 -11.25 18.10 0.46
C SER A 67 -11.21 19.24 1.49
N ARG A 68 -10.47 20.30 1.18
CA ARG A 68 -10.43 21.51 2.02
C ARG A 68 -11.71 22.32 1.95
N GLU A 69 -12.38 22.30 0.81
CA GLU A 69 -13.61 23.06 0.55
C GLU A 69 -14.77 22.52 1.37
N ASP A 70 -14.95 21.20 1.33
CA ASP A 70 -16.05 20.52 2.02
C ASP A 70 -15.65 20.02 3.41
N ASN A 71 -14.37 20.13 3.76
CA ASN A 71 -13.76 19.56 4.95
C ASN A 71 -14.01 18.04 5.11
N VAL A 72 -14.17 17.34 3.99
CA VAL A 72 -14.34 15.88 3.92
C VAL A 72 -12.98 15.22 4.08
N ARG A 73 -12.90 14.28 5.03
CA ARG A 73 -11.70 13.51 5.38
C ARG A 73 -12.02 12.04 5.32
N GLU A 74 -11.41 11.35 4.38
CA GLU A 74 -11.68 9.93 4.15
C GLU A 74 -10.39 9.15 3.98
N LEU A 75 -10.50 7.87 4.28
CA LEU A 75 -9.44 6.89 4.05
C LEU A 75 -9.92 5.94 2.97
N LEU A 76 -9.49 6.09 1.74
CA LEU A 76 -9.87 5.18 0.66
C LEU A 76 -8.92 4.01 0.64
N ARG A 77 -9.38 2.82 0.28
CA ARG A 77 -8.47 1.67 0.19
C ARG A 77 -7.47 1.92 -0.94
N GLY A 78 -6.19 1.74 -0.66
CA GLY A 78 -5.13 1.91 -1.65
C GLY A 78 -4.87 0.60 -2.40
N TYR A 79 -4.85 0.66 -3.73
CA TYR A 79 -4.60 -0.50 -4.60
C TYR A 79 -3.13 -0.63 -5.00
N VAL A 80 -2.25 0.13 -4.34
CA VAL A 80 -0.84 0.23 -4.73
C VAL A 80 -0.09 -1.10 -4.64
N MET A 81 -0.57 -2.03 -3.82
CA MET A 81 0.01 -3.37 -3.73
C MET A 81 -0.36 -4.28 -4.92
N GLU A 82 -1.39 -3.93 -5.71
CA GLU A 82 -1.70 -4.64 -6.96
C GLU A 82 -0.59 -4.46 -8.01
N TYR A 83 0.16 -3.36 -7.98
CA TYR A 83 1.27 -3.15 -8.91
C TYR A 83 2.39 -4.18 -8.72
N PHE A 84 2.61 -4.68 -7.50
CA PHE A 84 3.55 -5.77 -7.27
C PHE A 84 3.07 -7.10 -7.86
N LEU A 85 1.79 -7.24 -8.25
CA LEU A 85 1.33 -8.38 -9.04
C LEU A 85 1.77 -8.29 -10.50
N GLU A 86 2.15 -7.12 -11.01
CA GLU A 86 2.62 -6.99 -12.40
C GLU A 86 3.93 -7.77 -12.63
N ASP A 87 4.75 -7.91 -11.59
CA ASP A 87 5.94 -8.76 -11.60
C ASP A 87 5.60 -10.26 -11.63
N PHE A 88 4.36 -10.63 -11.27
CA PHE A 88 3.88 -12.01 -11.19
C PHE A 88 2.84 -12.29 -12.27
N ASP A 89 3.33 -12.42 -13.51
CA ASP A 89 2.54 -12.93 -14.65
C ASP A 89 1.86 -14.25 -14.29
N GLU A 90 0.52 -14.28 -14.32
CA GLU A 90 -0.27 -15.46 -13.97
C GLU A 90 -0.04 -16.65 -14.90
N SER A 91 0.45 -16.40 -16.11
CA SER A 91 0.82 -17.43 -17.07
C SER A 91 2.18 -18.07 -16.77
N LYS A 92 2.96 -17.49 -15.84
CA LYS A 92 4.28 -17.99 -15.46
C LYS A 92 4.26 -18.58 -14.05
N PRO A 93 5.07 -19.62 -13.80
CA PRO A 93 5.28 -20.09 -12.43
C PRO A 93 5.81 -18.95 -11.56
N LEU A 94 5.25 -18.79 -10.37
CA LEU A 94 5.80 -17.89 -9.37
C LEU A 94 7.25 -18.28 -9.06
N PRO A 95 8.14 -17.32 -8.78
CA PRO A 95 9.48 -17.64 -8.33
C PRO A 95 9.41 -18.40 -7.00
N SER A 96 10.42 -19.22 -6.73
CA SER A 96 10.50 -19.92 -5.45
C SER A 96 10.51 -18.91 -4.31
N PRO A 97 9.72 -19.14 -3.25
CA PRO A 97 9.70 -18.24 -2.11
C PRO A 97 11.08 -18.26 -1.43
N ALA A 98 11.49 -17.12 -0.91
CA ALA A 98 12.73 -16.98 -0.14
C ALA A 98 12.71 -17.86 1.13
N ALA A 99 11.53 -18.07 1.71
CA ALA A 99 11.30 -18.98 2.82
C ALA A 99 9.83 -19.42 2.88
N SER A 100 9.59 -20.55 3.55
CA SER A 100 8.27 -21.13 3.76
C SER A 100 8.03 -21.40 5.24
N PHE A 101 6.83 -21.05 5.73
CA PHE A 101 6.44 -21.12 7.13
C PHE A 101 5.08 -21.78 7.30
N ASN A 102 4.78 -22.28 8.50
CA ASN A 102 3.44 -22.80 8.81
C ASN A 102 2.52 -21.70 9.31
N THR A 103 3.07 -20.69 9.98
CA THR A 103 2.30 -19.61 10.61
C THR A 103 2.80 -18.22 10.22
N ARG A 104 1.94 -17.22 10.41
CA ARG A 104 2.27 -15.83 10.16
C ARG A 104 3.31 -15.33 11.16
N GLU A 105 3.21 -15.78 12.41
CA GLU A 105 4.11 -15.43 13.50
C GLU A 105 5.54 -15.87 13.20
N GLU A 106 5.73 -17.12 12.76
CA GLU A 106 7.05 -17.64 12.33
C GLU A 106 7.65 -16.80 11.20
N ALA A 107 6.84 -16.43 10.20
CA ALA A 107 7.28 -15.60 9.09
C ALA A 107 7.72 -14.20 9.56
N MET A 108 6.96 -13.59 10.47
CA MET A 108 7.28 -12.27 11.02
C MET A 108 8.55 -12.27 11.88
N GLU A 109 8.77 -13.32 12.68
CA GLU A 109 10.00 -13.50 13.45
C GLU A 109 11.22 -13.64 12.50
N TRP A 110 11.07 -14.43 11.44
CA TRP A 110 12.12 -14.56 10.42
C TRP A 110 12.42 -13.21 9.75
N LEU A 111 11.39 -12.47 9.33
CA LEU A 111 11.54 -11.14 8.72
C LEU A 111 12.23 -10.14 9.66
N ALA A 112 11.91 -10.16 10.95
CA ALA A 112 12.55 -9.29 11.94
C ALA A 112 14.06 -9.57 12.11
N SER A 113 14.49 -10.82 11.87
CA SER A 113 15.89 -11.24 11.97
C SER A 113 16.68 -11.10 10.66
N HIS A 114 15.99 -10.94 9.53
CA HIS A 114 16.62 -10.90 8.21
C HIS A 114 17.06 -9.48 7.86
N PRO A 115 18.29 -9.25 7.34
CA PRO A 115 18.68 -7.95 6.81
C PRO A 115 17.84 -7.66 5.56
N ALA A 116 16.80 -6.83 5.71
CA ALA A 116 15.78 -6.66 4.71
C ALA A 116 16.28 -5.89 3.46
N SER A 117 16.36 -6.62 2.34
CA SER A 117 15.90 -6.09 1.05
C SER A 117 14.48 -5.52 1.24
N PRO A 118 14.11 -4.41 0.58
CA PRO A 118 12.79 -3.79 0.80
C PRO A 118 11.61 -4.75 0.58
N THR A 119 11.81 -5.83 -0.17
CA THR A 119 10.78 -6.81 -0.55
C THR A 119 11.31 -8.25 -0.58
N ALA A 120 10.45 -9.22 -0.26
CA ALA A 120 10.71 -10.66 -0.41
C ALA A 120 9.42 -11.45 -0.65
N LEU A 121 9.48 -12.53 -1.42
CA LEU A 121 8.36 -13.47 -1.56
C LEU A 121 8.50 -14.59 -0.52
N VAL A 122 7.46 -14.87 0.26
CA VAL A 122 7.44 -15.97 1.24
C VAL A 122 6.20 -16.83 1.06
N ALA A 123 6.23 -18.08 1.52
CA ALA A 123 5.06 -18.93 1.59
C ALA A 123 4.65 -19.14 3.06
N ILE A 124 3.36 -19.02 3.36
CA ILE A 124 2.81 -19.23 4.70
C ILE A 124 1.63 -20.19 4.55
N ALA A 125 1.69 -21.35 5.21
CA ALA A 125 0.69 -22.42 5.08
C ALA A 125 0.38 -22.80 3.61
N GLY A 126 1.37 -22.69 2.72
CA GLY A 126 1.23 -22.97 1.28
C GLY A 126 0.74 -21.80 0.43
N GLU A 127 0.41 -20.66 1.03
CA GLU A 127 0.00 -19.46 0.33
C GLU A 127 1.16 -18.46 0.15
N TYR A 128 1.31 -17.92 -1.06
CA TYR A 128 2.32 -16.92 -1.36
C TYR A 128 1.94 -15.53 -0.81
N HIS A 129 2.90 -14.91 -0.14
CA HIS A 129 2.80 -13.58 0.42
C HIS A 129 3.98 -12.73 -0.03
N HIS A 130 3.69 -11.49 -0.42
CA HIS A 130 4.69 -10.47 -0.62
C HIS A 130 5.00 -9.80 0.72
N ALA A 131 6.21 -10.02 1.24
CA ALA A 131 6.73 -9.37 2.43
C ALA A 131 7.38 -8.04 2.06
N VAL A 132 7.05 -7.01 2.81
CA VAL A 132 7.48 -5.63 2.56
C VAL A 132 8.09 -5.05 3.83
N TYR A 133 9.24 -4.39 3.71
CA TYR A 133 9.88 -3.71 4.83
C TYR A 133 9.74 -2.18 4.76
N HIS A 134 9.05 -1.63 5.75
CA HIS A 134 8.84 -0.19 5.93
C HIS A 134 9.91 0.39 6.83
N LYS A 135 11.06 0.75 6.24
CA LYS A 135 12.25 1.27 6.94
C LYS A 135 11.93 2.34 7.98
N LYS A 136 11.09 3.32 7.64
CA LYS A 136 10.73 4.45 8.51
C LYS A 136 10.09 4.01 9.84
N PHE A 137 9.38 2.89 9.84
CA PHE A 137 8.67 2.37 11.01
C PHE A 137 9.32 1.10 11.55
N ASN A 138 10.41 0.65 10.94
CA ASN A 138 11.04 -0.64 11.23
C ASN A 138 10.01 -1.78 11.31
N ARG A 139 9.07 -1.81 10.36
CA ARG A 139 7.92 -2.73 10.38
C ARG A 139 7.85 -3.52 9.08
N HIS A 140 7.52 -4.79 9.20
CA HIS A 140 7.22 -5.66 8.06
C HIS A 140 5.71 -5.82 7.89
N THR A 141 5.28 -5.96 6.64
CA THR A 141 3.88 -6.27 6.29
C THR A 141 3.84 -7.43 5.32
N LEU A 142 2.78 -8.24 5.39
CA LEU A 142 2.60 -9.44 4.58
C LEU A 142 1.33 -9.29 3.75
N HIS A 143 1.49 -9.29 2.43
CA HIS A 143 0.37 -9.14 1.50
C HIS A 143 0.13 -10.45 0.78
N SER A 144 -1.02 -11.09 1.04
CA SER A 144 -1.42 -12.31 0.34
C SER A 144 -1.57 -12.04 -1.16
N LEU A 145 -0.92 -12.85 -2.00
CA LEU A 145 -1.05 -12.72 -3.45
C LEU A 145 -2.44 -13.13 -3.95
N SER A 146 -3.08 -14.10 -3.29
CA SER A 146 -4.43 -14.56 -3.68
C SER A 146 -5.45 -13.45 -3.46
N ARG A 147 -5.38 -12.79 -2.31
CA ARG A 147 -6.25 -11.69 -1.93
C ARG A 147 -6.05 -10.47 -2.84
N LEU A 148 -4.80 -10.11 -3.14
CA LEU A 148 -4.52 -9.00 -4.06
C LEU A 148 -5.09 -9.27 -5.46
N ARG A 149 -5.09 -10.54 -5.93
CA ARG A 149 -5.69 -10.91 -7.22
C ARG A 149 -7.21 -10.79 -7.20
N GLU A 150 -7.85 -11.35 -6.18
CA GLU A 150 -9.31 -11.24 -6.01
C GLU A 150 -9.76 -9.77 -5.99
N GLU A 151 -9.02 -8.92 -5.29
CA GLU A 151 -9.33 -7.49 -5.19
C GLU A 151 -9.18 -6.77 -6.53
N ARG A 152 -8.13 -7.10 -7.30
CA ARG A 152 -7.92 -6.57 -8.65
C ARG A 152 -9.04 -6.97 -9.60
N GLU A 153 -9.49 -8.22 -9.55
CA GLU A 153 -10.62 -8.72 -10.35
C GLU A 153 -11.92 -8.02 -9.98
N LYS A 154 -12.21 -7.90 -8.68
CA LYS A 154 -13.40 -7.20 -8.19
C LYS A 154 -13.44 -5.75 -8.67
N ARG A 155 -12.30 -5.05 -8.61
CA ARG A 155 -12.19 -3.66 -9.07
C ARG A 155 -12.42 -3.54 -10.58
N LYS A 156 -11.84 -4.43 -11.39
CA LYS A 156 -12.09 -4.46 -12.84
C LYS A 156 -13.58 -4.66 -13.14
N ALA A 157 -14.22 -5.61 -12.47
CA ALA A 157 -15.65 -5.87 -12.65
C ALA A 157 -16.54 -4.71 -12.18
N GLU A 158 -16.11 -3.92 -11.19
CA GLU A 158 -16.80 -2.70 -10.77
C GLU A 158 -16.63 -1.56 -11.78
N GLN A 159 -15.43 -1.40 -12.34
CA GLN A 159 -15.18 -0.43 -13.41
C GLN A 159 -15.98 -0.74 -14.68
N GLU A 160 -15.98 -1.99 -15.13
CA GLU A 160 -16.75 -2.42 -16.31
C GLU A 160 -18.25 -2.14 -16.13
N ARG A 161 -18.80 -2.42 -14.94
CA ARG A 161 -20.20 -2.10 -14.63
C ARG A 161 -20.48 -0.60 -14.65
N GLN A 162 -19.58 0.23 -14.12
CA GLN A 162 -19.74 1.68 -14.15
C GLN A 162 -19.68 2.22 -15.57
N GLU A 163 -18.77 1.70 -16.41
CA GLU A 163 -18.67 2.07 -17.82
C GLU A 163 -19.93 1.68 -18.61
N ASP A 164 -20.47 0.49 -18.37
CA ASP A 164 -21.74 0.03 -18.99
C ASP A 164 -22.93 0.90 -18.55
N GLU A 165 -23.04 1.23 -17.26
CA GLU A 165 -24.08 2.12 -16.72
C GLU A 165 -23.98 3.56 -17.26
N GLU A 166 -22.77 4.10 -17.40
CA GLU A 166 -22.54 5.41 -18.01
C GLU A 166 -22.85 5.41 -19.52
N ALA A 167 -22.53 4.33 -20.22
CA ALA A 167 -22.87 4.17 -21.64
C ALA A 167 -24.38 4.14 -21.85
N GLU A 168 -25.12 3.34 -21.07
CA GLU A 168 -26.59 3.27 -21.12
C GLU A 168 -27.23 4.62 -20.76
N SER A 169 -26.71 5.34 -19.76
CA SER A 169 -27.21 6.67 -19.39
C SER A 169 -26.91 7.78 -20.42
N SER A 170 -25.98 7.54 -21.35
CA SER A 170 -25.60 8.52 -22.39
C SER A 170 -26.38 8.36 -23.70
N GLU A 171 -27.16 7.28 -23.83
CA GLU A 171 -28.01 6.98 -25.00
C GLU A 171 -29.48 7.44 -24.83
N ASP A 172 -29.86 7.92 -23.64
CA ASP A 172 -31.17 8.53 -23.29
C ASP A 172 -31.16 10.08 -23.33
#